data_AF-A0A2E5WST0-F1
#
_entry.id   AF-A0A2E5WST0-F1
#
_cell.length_a   1.000
_cell.length_b   1.000
_cell.length_c   1.000
_cell.angle_alpha   90.00
_cell.angle_beta   90.00
_cell.angle_gamma   90.00
#
_symmetry.space_group_name_H-M   'P 1'
#
loop_
_entity.id
_entity.type
_entity.pdbx_description
1 polymer ?
#
loop_
_entity_poly.entity_id
_entity_poly.type
_entity_poly.pdbx_seq_one_letter_code
_entity_poly.pdbx_strand_id
1 'polypeptide(L)'
;QTQFRDLFFKGVERHEAGRQSPETMFEGDEPAFLESIGCSTQEMFDFCDDYVRWGDVVYEHVEDLQAVRRDYFLNDLRSQPAARRMEMEEFPAKTDEIAGIAWLPRLIVKARAKLEGALPADLMYG
;
A
#
# COMPACT_ATOMS: atom_id res chain seq x y z
N GLN A 1 4.42 13.90 -11.02
CA GLN A 1 5.26 12.71 -10.72
C GLN A 1 6.26 12.98 -9.59
N THR A 2 6.79 14.20 -9.43
CA THR A 2 7.72 14.56 -8.34
C THR A 2 7.13 14.44 -6.93
N GLN A 3 5.89 14.89 -6.68
CA GLN A 3 5.37 14.96 -5.30
C GLN A 3 5.26 13.61 -4.58
N PHE A 4 4.88 12.52 -5.27
CA PHE A 4 4.82 11.18 -4.66
C PHE A 4 6.23 10.65 -4.33
N ARG A 5 7.17 10.84 -5.27
CA ARG A 5 8.58 10.50 -5.08
C ARG A 5 9.19 11.22 -3.89
N ASP A 6 9.00 12.54 -3.84
CA ASP A 6 9.54 13.38 -2.79
C ASP A 6 8.97 12.98 -1.43
N LEU A 7 7.68 12.66 -1.38
CA LEU A 7 7.03 12.20 -0.16
C LEU A 7 7.49 10.81 0.28
N PHE A 8 7.77 9.89 -0.65
CA PHE A 8 8.36 8.59 -0.34
C PHE A 8 9.74 8.76 0.33
N PHE A 9 10.66 9.50 -0.29
CA PHE A 9 12.00 9.68 0.29
C PHE A 9 11.98 10.47 1.60
N LYS A 10 11.06 11.44 1.74
CA LYS A 10 10.82 12.10 3.03
C LYS A 10 10.29 11.15 4.09
N GLY A 11 9.43 10.21 3.71
CA GLY A 11 8.94 9.13 4.57
C GLY A 11 10.08 8.22 5.04
N VAL A 12 10.99 7.83 4.13
CA VAL A 12 12.22 7.08 4.43
C VAL A 12 13.08 7.83 5.45
N GLU A 13 13.40 9.10 5.22
CA GLU A 13 14.18 9.92 6.17
C GLU A 13 13.52 10.02 7.55
N ARG A 14 12.19 10.18 7.58
CA ARG A 14 11.42 10.25 8.83
C ARG A 14 11.38 8.91 9.56
N HIS A 15 11.32 7.80 8.84
CA HIS A 15 11.38 6.45 9.40
C HIS A 15 12.72 6.22 10.08
N GLU A 16 13.83 6.53 9.40
CA GLU A 16 15.19 6.45 9.94
C GLU A 16 15.37 7.37 11.17
N ALA A 17 14.67 8.51 11.20
CA ALA A 17 14.60 9.41 12.35
C ALA A 17 13.66 8.93 13.48
N GLY A 18 13.06 7.75 13.37
CA GLY A 18 12.27 7.09 14.43
C GLY A 18 10.75 7.26 14.32
N ARG A 19 10.23 7.84 13.24
CA ARG A 19 8.77 7.88 13.01
C ARG A 19 8.29 6.56 12.40
N GLN A 20 7.91 5.62 13.26
CA GLN A 20 7.60 4.23 12.91
C GLN A 20 6.09 3.92 12.84
N SER A 21 5.25 4.92 12.52
CA SER A 21 3.82 4.69 12.34
C SER A 21 3.23 5.59 11.25
N PRO A 22 2.19 5.14 10.53
CA PRO A 22 1.53 5.93 9.49
C PRO A 22 0.86 7.20 10.04
N GLU A 23 0.46 7.23 11.32
CA GLU A 23 -0.15 8.39 11.97
C GLU A 23 0.87 9.52 12.25
N THR A 24 2.15 9.17 12.37
CA THR A 24 3.21 10.11 12.77
C THR A 24 4.14 10.46 11.62
N MET A 25 4.21 9.60 10.59
CA MET A 25 5.10 9.78 9.45
C MET A 25 4.69 10.93 8.53
N PHE A 26 3.38 11.19 8.36
CA PHE A 26 2.88 12.20 7.41
C PHE A 26 2.21 13.35 8.17
N GLU A 27 2.42 14.57 7.68
CA GLU A 27 1.97 15.79 8.35
C GLU A 27 1.42 16.83 7.36
N GLY A 28 0.66 17.80 7.86
CA GLY A 28 0.10 18.87 7.03
C GLY A 28 -0.90 18.37 5.98
N ASP A 29 -0.64 18.69 4.72
CA ASP A 29 -1.45 18.32 3.56
C ASP A 29 -1.03 16.98 2.90
N GLU A 30 0.02 16.33 3.41
CA GLU A 30 0.55 15.08 2.87
C GLU A 30 -0.49 13.94 2.87
N PRO A 31 -1.28 13.70 3.95
CA PRO A 31 -2.33 12.68 3.92
C PRO A 31 -3.40 12.96 2.86
N ALA A 32 -3.83 14.23 2.73
CA ALA A 32 -4.83 14.63 1.73
C ALA A 32 -4.31 14.45 0.30
N PHE A 33 -3.02 14.73 0.07
CA PHE A 33 -2.38 14.43 -1.21
C PHE A 33 -2.39 12.93 -1.52
N LEU A 34 -1.97 12.08 -0.58
CA LEU A 34 -1.99 10.62 -0.75
C LEU A 34 -3.41 10.12 -1.09
N GLU A 35 -4.41 10.56 -0.32
CA GLU A 35 -5.81 10.19 -0.55
C GLU A 35 -6.29 10.62 -1.93
N SER A 36 -5.88 11.82 -2.40
CA SER A 36 -6.28 12.35 -3.72
C SER A 36 -5.79 11.49 -4.90
N ILE A 37 -4.78 10.65 -4.68
CA ILE A 37 -4.22 9.73 -5.69
C ILE A 37 -4.53 8.26 -5.40
N GLY A 38 -5.41 7.98 -4.42
CA GLY A 38 -5.80 6.62 -4.05
C GLY A 38 -4.75 5.85 -3.25
N CYS A 39 -3.82 6.55 -2.59
CA CYS A 39 -2.85 5.97 -1.66
C CYS A 39 -3.24 6.34 -0.23
N SER A 40 -3.22 5.39 0.70
CA SER A 40 -3.35 5.72 2.13
C SER A 40 -2.00 6.01 2.77
N THR A 41 -2.00 6.69 3.92
CA THR A 41 -0.80 6.84 4.75
C THR A 41 -0.22 5.49 5.17
N GLN A 42 -1.07 4.49 5.43
CA GLN A 42 -0.63 3.12 5.69
C GLN A 42 0.19 2.57 4.52
N GLU A 43 -0.32 2.66 3.29
CA GLU A 43 0.37 2.10 2.13
C GLU A 43 1.71 2.79 1.85
N MET A 44 1.77 4.12 1.98
CA MET A 44 3.05 4.84 1.85
C MET A 44 4.01 4.47 2.98
N PHE A 45 3.50 4.32 4.21
CA PHE A 45 4.28 3.88 5.36
C PHE A 45 4.88 2.49 5.12
N ASP A 46 4.08 1.52 4.66
CA ASP A 46 4.52 0.14 4.38
C ASP A 46 5.68 0.14 3.36
N PHE A 47 5.58 0.93 2.29
CA PHE A 47 6.67 1.07 1.31
C PHE A 47 7.94 1.63 1.93
N CYS A 48 7.83 2.63 2.81
CA CYS A 48 8.99 3.22 3.50
C CYS A 48 9.58 2.25 4.53
N ASP A 49 8.75 1.53 5.29
CA ASP A 49 9.17 0.56 6.31
C ASP A 49 9.92 -0.61 5.66
N ASP A 50 9.39 -1.16 4.56
CA ASP A 50 10.06 -2.23 3.80
C ASP A 50 11.37 -1.76 3.17
N TYR A 51 11.41 -0.53 2.64
CA TYR A 51 12.63 0.06 2.10
C TYR A 51 13.71 0.20 3.16
N VAL A 52 13.39 0.76 4.33
CA VAL A 52 14.38 1.02 5.39
C VAL A 52 14.81 -0.25 6.12
N ARG A 53 13.88 -1.15 6.45
CA ARG A 53 14.19 -2.33 7.26
C ARG A 53 14.88 -3.44 6.49
N TRP A 54 14.46 -3.65 5.24
CA TRP A 54 14.83 -4.84 4.49
C TRP A 54 15.60 -4.52 3.21
N GLY A 55 15.47 -3.31 2.66
CA GLY A 55 16.02 -2.99 1.34
C GLY A 55 15.40 -3.81 0.21
N ASP A 56 14.25 -4.44 0.48
CA ASP A 56 13.55 -5.35 -0.42
C ASP A 56 12.68 -4.60 -1.46
N VAL A 57 12.59 -3.28 -1.32
CA VAL A 57 11.81 -2.40 -2.18
C VAL A 57 12.74 -1.47 -2.94
N VAL A 58 12.57 -1.40 -4.25
CA VAL A 58 13.13 -0.35 -5.10
C VAL A 58 12.03 0.66 -5.43
N TYR A 59 12.36 1.95 -5.42
CA TYR A 59 11.38 3.03 -5.60
C TYR A 59 10.60 2.88 -6.92
N GLU A 60 11.27 2.42 -7.98
CA GLU A 60 10.66 2.23 -9.30
C GLU A 60 9.46 1.26 -9.23
N HIS A 61 9.56 0.17 -8.47
CA HIS A 61 8.44 -0.76 -8.29
C HIS A 61 7.31 -0.16 -7.44
N VAL A 62 7.63 0.70 -6.47
CA VAL A 62 6.61 1.43 -5.69
C VAL A 62 5.82 2.36 -6.60
N GLU A 63 6.52 3.09 -7.48
CA GLU A 63 5.91 3.99 -8.44
C GLU A 63 5.04 3.23 -9.45
N ASP A 64 5.52 2.12 -9.99
CA ASP A 64 4.76 1.25 -10.91
C ASP A 64 3.50 0.70 -10.22
N LEU A 65 3.63 0.19 -9.00
CA LEU A 65 2.50 -0.33 -8.25
C LEU A 65 1.48 0.77 -7.93
N GLN A 66 1.95 1.95 -7.51
CA GLN A 66 1.08 3.09 -7.27
C GLN A 66 0.42 3.59 -8.55
N ALA A 67 1.08 3.52 -9.70
CA ALA A 67 0.49 3.89 -10.98
C ALA A 67 -0.71 3.00 -11.32
N VAL A 68 -0.58 1.68 -11.15
CA VAL A 68 -1.69 0.72 -11.32
C VAL A 68 -2.82 0.98 -10.31
N ARG A 69 -2.47 1.19 -9.04
CA ARG A 69 -3.44 1.48 -7.97
C ARG A 69 -4.22 2.78 -8.25
N ARG A 70 -3.53 3.83 -8.70
CA ARG A 70 -4.10 5.13 -9.04
C ARG A 70 -5.02 5.02 -10.25
N ASP A 71 -4.64 4.26 -11.27
CA ASP A 71 -5.49 4.04 -12.44
C ASP A 71 -6.83 3.39 -12.02
N TYR A 72 -6.76 2.32 -11.23
CA TYR A 72 -7.96 1.66 -10.68
C TYR A 72 -8.79 2.60 -9.79
N PHE A 73 -8.14 3.41 -8.95
CA PHE A 73 -8.83 4.42 -8.13
C PHE A 73 -9.65 5.40 -8.98
N LEU A 74 -9.05 5.91 -10.05
CA LEU A 74 -9.68 6.91 -10.91
C LEU A 74 -10.77 6.31 -11.79
N ASN A 75 -10.52 5.13 -12.37
CA ASN A 75 -11.36 4.56 -13.41
C ASN A 75 -12.44 3.63 -12.86
N ASP A 76 -12.06 2.69 -12.00
CA ASP A 76 -12.96 1.66 -11.46
C ASP A 76 -13.70 2.16 -10.21
N LEU A 77 -12.99 2.86 -9.31
CA LEU A 77 -13.59 3.41 -8.09
C LEU A 77 -14.13 4.84 -8.25
N ARG A 78 -13.91 5.49 -9.40
CA ARG A 78 -14.35 6.87 -9.67
C ARG A 78 -13.91 7.87 -8.60
N SER A 79 -12.65 7.76 -8.19
CA SER A 79 -12.03 8.57 -7.14
C SER A 79 -12.74 8.46 -5.79
N GLN A 80 -13.47 7.37 -5.55
CA GLN A 80 -14.06 7.08 -4.23
C GLN A 80 -13.13 6.15 -3.44
N PRO A 81 -12.98 6.38 -2.13
CA PRO A 81 -12.25 5.44 -1.28
C PRO A 81 -12.97 4.09 -1.22
N ALA A 82 -12.26 3.07 -0.73
CA ALA A 82 -12.85 1.77 -0.44
C ALA A 82 -14.08 1.94 0.47
N ALA A 83 -15.18 1.26 0.15
CA ALA A 83 -16.39 1.31 0.97
C ALA A 83 -16.17 0.73 2.38
N ARG A 84 -15.25 -0.22 2.51
CA ARG A 84 -14.79 -0.79 3.78
C ARG A 84 -13.39 -1.37 3.63
N ARG A 85 -12.70 -1.55 4.76
CA ARG A 85 -11.54 -2.45 4.81
C ARG A 85 -12.00 -3.90 4.93
N MET A 86 -11.16 -4.80 4.45
CA MET A 86 -11.31 -6.24 4.63
C MET A 86 -10.71 -6.65 5.98
N GLU A 87 -11.27 -7.71 6.56
CA GLU A 87 -10.76 -8.37 7.76
C GLU A 87 -9.80 -9.51 7.39
N MET A 88 -8.92 -9.88 8.32
CA MET A 88 -7.87 -10.89 8.08
C MET A 88 -8.43 -12.27 7.72
N GLU A 89 -9.59 -12.61 8.25
CA GLU A 89 -10.30 -13.88 8.03
C GLU A 89 -10.91 -13.99 6.62
N GLU A 90 -11.06 -12.87 5.91
CA GLU A 90 -11.55 -12.85 4.52
C GLU A 90 -10.47 -13.29 3.51
N PHE A 91 -9.21 -13.39 3.94
CA PHE A 91 -8.11 -13.80 3.10
C PHE A 91 -7.89 -15.32 3.19
N PRO A 92 -7.77 -16.03 2.05
CA PRO A 92 -7.46 -17.46 2.04
C PRO A 92 -6.28 -17.85 2.91
N ALA A 93 -6.31 -19.06 3.46
CA ALA A 93 -5.22 -19.55 4.30
C ALA A 93 -3.93 -19.67 3.49
N LYS A 94 -2.80 -19.58 4.20
CA LYS A 94 -1.47 -19.80 3.61
C LYS A 94 -1.29 -21.22 3.07
N THR A 95 -2.08 -22.18 3.55
CA THR A 95 -2.11 -23.57 3.08
C THR A 95 -3.03 -23.79 1.89
N ASP A 96 -3.84 -22.80 1.50
CA ASP A 96 -4.77 -22.95 0.38
C ASP A 96 -3.99 -22.91 -0.95
N GLU A 97 -4.45 -23.72 -1.89
CA GLU A 97 -3.80 -23.95 -3.18
C GLU A 97 -4.77 -23.76 -4.35
N ILE A 98 -4.28 -23.15 -5.42
CA ILE A 98 -4.91 -23.18 -6.74
C ILE A 98 -3.85 -23.69 -7.71
N ALA A 99 -4.20 -24.67 -8.55
CA ALA A 99 -3.29 -25.29 -9.51
C ALA A 99 -1.99 -25.85 -8.88
N GLY A 100 -2.06 -26.31 -7.62
CA GLY A 100 -0.91 -26.85 -6.88
C GLY A 100 0.08 -25.80 -6.39
N ILE A 101 -0.30 -24.52 -6.40
CA ILE A 101 0.54 -23.42 -5.91
C ILE A 101 -0.05 -22.93 -4.59
N ALA A 102 0.63 -23.23 -3.49
CA ALA A 102 0.30 -22.70 -2.16
C ALA A 102 0.38 -21.18 -2.16
N TRP A 103 -0.43 -20.54 -1.31
CA TRP A 103 -0.59 -19.07 -1.21
C TRP A 103 -1.20 -18.36 -2.42
N LEU A 104 -1.19 -18.94 -3.61
CA LEU A 104 -1.71 -18.29 -4.81
C LEU A 104 -3.14 -17.71 -4.61
N PRO A 105 -4.12 -18.44 -4.06
CA PRO A 105 -5.43 -17.86 -3.77
C PRO A 105 -5.35 -16.63 -2.86
N ARG A 106 -4.48 -16.66 -1.83
CA ARG A 106 -4.29 -15.54 -0.90
C ARG A 106 -3.69 -14.32 -1.61
N LEU A 107 -2.68 -14.51 -2.45
CA LEU A 107 -2.04 -13.42 -3.20
C LEU A 107 -3.01 -12.76 -4.17
N ILE A 108 -3.88 -13.53 -4.84
CA ILE A 108 -4.92 -13.00 -5.72
C ILE A 108 -5.89 -12.10 -4.93
N VAL A 109 -6.33 -12.52 -3.76
CA VAL A 109 -7.23 -11.71 -2.91
C VAL A 109 -6.50 -10.46 -2.38
N LYS A 110 -5.24 -10.59 -1.95
CA LYS A 110 -4.40 -9.43 -1.58
C LYS A 110 -4.26 -8.42 -2.72
N ALA A 111 -4.05 -8.87 -3.96
CA ALA A 111 -3.92 -7.99 -5.12
C ALA A 111 -5.22 -7.21 -5.39
N ARG A 112 -6.38 -7.87 -5.30
CA ARG A 112 -7.68 -7.20 -5.42
C ARG A 112 -7.90 -6.19 -4.31
N ALA A 113 -7.66 -6.59 -3.06
CA ALA A 113 -7.78 -5.70 -1.91
C ALA A 113 -6.83 -4.49 -2.01
N LYS A 114 -5.62 -4.68 -2.55
CA LYS A 114 -4.67 -3.59 -2.83
C LYS A 114 -5.27 -2.60 -3.82
N LEU A 115 -5.73 -3.07 -4.98
CA LEU A 115 -6.35 -2.23 -6.02
C LEU A 115 -7.57 -1.46 -5.49
N GLU A 116 -8.38 -2.12 -4.66
CA GLU A 116 -9.58 -1.53 -4.06
C GLU A 116 -9.27 -0.54 -2.93
N GLY A 117 -8.04 -0.55 -2.39
CA GLY A 117 -7.70 0.22 -1.18
C GLY A 117 -8.30 -0.35 0.10
N ALA A 118 -8.62 -1.64 0.10
CA ALA A 118 -9.36 -2.31 1.16
C ALA A 118 -8.47 -3.18 2.08
N LEU A 119 -7.14 -3.18 1.90
CA LEU A 119 -6.26 -3.97 2.76
C LEU A 119 -6.37 -3.53 4.25
N PRO A 120 -6.42 -4.50 5.19
CA PRO A 120 -6.29 -4.20 6.61
C PRO A 120 -4.92 -3.59 6.92
N ALA A 121 -4.84 -2.75 7.95
CA ALA A 121 -3.61 -2.07 8.36
C ALA A 121 -2.47 -3.04 8.70
N ASP A 122 -2.81 -4.20 9.27
CA ASP A 122 -1.86 -5.24 9.67
C ASP A 122 -1.47 -6.18 8.50
N LEU A 123 -1.92 -5.90 7.27
CA LEU A 123 -1.64 -6.73 6.09
C LEU A 123 -1.09 -5.91 4.92
N MET A 124 0.23 -5.94 4.78
CA MET A 124 0.94 -5.36 3.64
C MET A 124 0.75 -6.20 2.37
N TYR A 125 0.88 -5.57 1.20
CA TYR A 125 0.94 -6.26 -0.08
C TYR A 125 2.39 -6.65 -0.42
N GLY A 126 2.64 -7.95 -0.47
CA GLY A 126 3.95 -8.60 -0.60
C GLY A 126 3.80 -10.12 -0.53
#